data_AF-A0A6V8MF66-F1
#
_entry.id   AF-A0A6V8MF66-F1
#
_cell.length_a   1.000
_cell.length_b   1.000
_cell.length_c   1.000
_cell.angle_alpha   90.00
_cell.angle_beta   90.00
_cell.angle_gamma   90.00
#
_symmetry.space_group_name_H-M   'P 1'
#
loop_
_entity.id
_entity.type
_entity.pdbx_description
1 polymer ?
#
loop_
_entity_poly.entity_id
_entity_poly.type
_entity_poly.pdbx_seq_one_letter_code
_entity_poly.pdbx_strand_id
1 'polypeptide(L)'
;MRKKPSRAKGILVLAFVVFAFVVGALVVKKYQTAHRKAEQPQQSEPAPAATRVVNLFFASSDGDRLAREGREVEIEDETEADIEGVVDELVRGPLGELGPTLPSNTRILGVQLKGDLALIDFGPELQQGLPEGSSAELVAAYSIVDTVTANFPQVKKVQILVNGVAPETLKGHLDLRSPLAPDLSLEQPAAEGAPVGVEPQGEKANKGGMPGKAAKGEKAAKPGK
;
A
#
# COMPACT_ATOMS: atom_id res chain seq x y z
N MET A 1 38.07 60.88 -61.00
CA MET A 1 36.93 59.95 -61.23
C MET A 1 36.33 59.51 -59.90
N ARG A 2 35.02 59.68 -59.65
CA ARG A 2 34.30 59.13 -58.49
C ARG A 2 33.41 57.96 -58.94
N LYS A 3 33.71 56.73 -58.52
CA LYS A 3 32.92 55.53 -58.84
C LYS A 3 31.62 55.53 -58.00
N LYS A 4 30.46 55.53 -58.68
CA LYS A 4 29.14 55.42 -58.05
C LYS A 4 28.96 54.01 -57.45
N PRO A 5 28.55 53.85 -56.18
CA PRO A 5 28.31 52.52 -55.62
C PRO A 5 27.10 51.88 -56.31
N SER A 6 27.24 50.60 -56.70
CA SER A 6 26.20 49.84 -57.40
C SER A 6 25.06 49.51 -56.43
N ARG A 7 23.83 49.94 -56.76
CA ARG A 7 22.59 49.70 -55.98
C ARG A 7 22.40 48.24 -55.53
N ALA A 8 22.95 47.27 -56.29
CA ALA A 8 22.95 45.85 -55.96
C ALA A 8 23.63 45.51 -54.61
N LYS A 9 24.70 46.23 -54.23
CA LYS A 9 25.36 46.04 -52.92
C LYS A 9 24.50 46.54 -51.76
N GLY A 10 23.69 47.58 -52.01
CA GLY A 10 22.72 48.09 -51.03
C GLY A 10 21.57 47.10 -50.80
N ILE A 11 21.10 46.43 -51.85
CA ILE A 11 20.03 45.41 -51.76
C ILE A 11 20.53 44.17 -50.99
N LEU A 12 21.78 43.74 -51.22
CA LEU A 12 22.37 42.59 -50.51
C LEU A 12 22.53 42.87 -49.00
N VAL A 13 22.99 44.06 -48.64
CA VAL A 13 23.13 44.48 -47.24
C VAL A 13 21.74 44.57 -46.57
N LEU A 14 20.75 45.12 -47.27
CA LEU A 14 19.38 45.20 -46.75
C LEU A 14 18.78 43.80 -46.52
N ALA A 15 18.95 42.86 -47.45
CA ALA A 15 18.49 41.48 -47.31
C ALA A 15 19.16 40.75 -46.13
N PHE A 16 20.45 40.98 -45.92
CA PHE A 16 21.19 40.40 -44.79
C PHE A 16 20.71 40.94 -43.44
N VAL A 17 20.43 42.24 -43.35
CA VAL A 17 19.91 42.87 -42.12
C VAL A 17 18.51 42.35 -41.79
N VAL A 18 17.63 42.20 -42.78
CA VAL A 18 16.29 41.63 -42.58
C VAL A 18 16.39 40.17 -42.13
N PHE A 19 17.26 39.37 -42.74
CA PHE A 19 17.46 37.97 -42.35
C PHE A 19 17.99 37.85 -40.91
N ALA A 20 18.97 38.66 -40.53
CA ALA A 20 19.50 38.69 -39.17
C ALA A 20 18.42 39.08 -38.14
N PHE A 21 17.52 39.99 -38.49
CA PHE A 21 16.41 40.39 -37.62
C PHE A 21 15.36 39.28 -37.45
N VAL A 22 15.02 38.57 -38.54
CA VAL A 22 14.10 37.43 -38.50
C VAL A 22 14.68 36.28 -37.67
N VAL A 23 15.96 35.94 -37.89
CA VAL A 23 16.66 34.90 -37.12
C VAL A 23 16.78 35.31 -35.65
N GLY A 24 17.12 36.58 -35.37
CA GLY A 24 17.16 37.13 -34.01
C GLY A 24 15.81 37.02 -33.30
N ALA A 25 14.71 37.38 -33.97
CA ALA A 25 13.36 37.24 -33.42
C ALA A 25 12.97 35.79 -33.14
N LEU A 26 13.36 34.85 -34.02
CA LEU A 26 13.13 33.41 -33.81
C LEU A 26 13.94 32.87 -32.62
N VAL A 27 15.18 33.31 -32.45
CA VAL A 27 16.04 32.93 -31.31
C VAL A 27 15.48 33.49 -30.00
N VAL A 28 15.05 34.76 -29.96
CA VAL A 28 14.43 35.37 -28.75
C VAL A 28 13.15 34.64 -28.35
N LYS A 29 12.30 34.26 -29.31
CA LYS A 29 11.08 33.47 -29.03
C LYS A 29 11.41 32.09 -28.43
N LYS A 30 12.47 31.42 -28.92
CA LYS A 30 12.99 30.17 -28.35
C LYS A 30 13.57 30.38 -26.93
N TYR A 31 14.26 31.50 -26.71
CA TYR A 31 14.92 31.82 -25.44
C TYR A 31 13.91 32.16 -24.33
N GLN A 32 12.85 32.91 -24.65
CA GLN A 32 11.78 33.24 -23.70
C GLN A 32 10.97 32.01 -23.29
N THR A 33 10.77 31.06 -24.21
CA THR A 33 10.04 29.81 -23.92
C THR A 33 10.85 28.86 -23.04
N ALA A 34 12.18 28.93 -23.11
CA ALA A 34 13.09 28.13 -22.28
C ALA A 34 13.21 28.68 -20.83
N HIS A 35 13.24 30.01 -20.66
CA HIS A 35 13.34 30.62 -19.32
C HIS A 35 12.00 30.74 -18.57
N ARG A 36 10.85 30.66 -19.25
CA ARG A 36 9.53 30.67 -18.59
C ARG A 36 9.18 29.37 -17.86
N LYS A 37 9.98 28.31 -18.04
CA LYS A 37 9.82 27.03 -17.33
C LYS A 37 10.48 27.02 -15.93
N ALA A 38 11.26 28.04 -15.58
CA ALA A 38 11.96 28.12 -14.29
C ALA A 38 11.25 28.98 -13.23
N GLU A 39 10.07 29.53 -13.55
CA GLU A 39 9.36 30.46 -12.66
C GLU A 39 7.84 30.18 -12.70
N GLN A 40 7.49 28.92 -12.43
CA GLN A 40 6.20 28.66 -11.81
C GLN A 40 6.41 28.78 -10.30
N PRO A 41 5.57 29.51 -9.56
CA PRO A 41 5.55 29.40 -8.12
C PRO A 41 5.24 27.93 -7.80
N GLN A 42 6.23 27.20 -7.29
CA GLN A 42 5.98 25.95 -6.58
C GLN A 42 5.15 26.34 -5.36
N GLN A 43 3.84 26.31 -5.55
CA GLN A 43 2.91 26.01 -4.49
C GLN A 43 3.48 24.77 -3.82
N SER A 44 3.88 24.91 -2.56
CA SER A 44 4.35 23.81 -1.72
C SER A 44 3.22 22.79 -1.65
N GLU A 45 3.23 21.86 -2.59
CA GLU A 45 2.54 20.59 -2.48
C GLU A 45 3.07 19.97 -1.18
N PRO A 46 2.21 19.62 -0.22
CA PRO A 46 2.67 18.86 0.94
C PRO A 46 3.43 17.64 0.40
N ALA A 47 4.55 17.31 1.03
CA ALA A 47 5.34 16.15 0.64
C ALA A 47 4.39 14.95 0.46
N PRO A 48 4.47 14.19 -0.65
CA PRO A 48 3.57 13.08 -0.87
C PRO A 48 3.74 12.11 0.31
N ALA A 49 2.62 11.79 0.99
CA ALA A 49 2.60 10.75 2.00
C ALA A 49 3.23 9.48 1.41
N ALA A 50 4.22 8.92 2.10
CA ALA A 50 4.95 7.78 1.58
C ALA A 50 4.11 6.52 1.83
N THR A 51 3.59 5.92 0.76
CA THR A 51 2.89 4.63 0.88
C THR A 51 3.90 3.52 1.22
N ARG A 52 3.58 2.71 2.23
CA ARG A 52 4.38 1.55 2.66
C ARG A 52 3.51 0.31 2.75
N VAL A 53 4.06 -0.84 2.35
CA VAL A 53 3.44 -2.13 2.63
C VAL A 53 3.71 -2.53 4.08
N VAL A 54 2.66 -2.66 4.88
CA VAL A 54 2.70 -3.13 6.27
C VAL A 54 2.15 -4.55 6.37
N ASN A 55 2.51 -5.24 7.44
CA ASN A 55 2.05 -6.59 7.72
C ASN A 55 0.99 -6.56 8.84
N LEU A 56 -0.23 -6.98 8.53
CA LEU A 56 -1.32 -7.10 9.50
C LEU A 56 -1.51 -8.57 9.84
N PHE A 57 -1.67 -8.89 11.12
CA PHE A 57 -1.83 -10.26 11.58
C PHE A 57 -3.28 -10.53 11.92
N PHE A 58 -3.96 -11.35 11.14
CA PHE A 58 -5.37 -11.71 11.31
C PHE A 58 -5.53 -13.16 11.78
N ALA A 59 -6.73 -13.56 12.19
CA ALA A 59 -6.99 -14.94 12.57
C ALA A 59 -6.91 -15.85 11.35
N SER A 60 -6.26 -17.00 11.47
CA SER A 60 -6.36 -18.08 10.47
C SER A 60 -7.78 -18.63 10.39
N SER A 61 -8.07 -19.42 9.36
CA SER A 61 -9.42 -19.97 9.11
C SER A 61 -9.94 -20.89 10.23
N ASP A 62 -9.05 -21.45 11.06
CA ASP A 62 -9.41 -22.25 12.26
C ASP A 62 -9.62 -21.39 13.52
N GLY A 63 -9.24 -20.11 13.49
CA GLY A 63 -9.46 -19.15 14.58
C GLY A 63 -8.47 -19.22 15.75
N ASP A 64 -7.51 -20.15 15.72
CA ASP A 64 -6.58 -20.41 16.83
C ASP A 64 -5.16 -19.88 16.59
N ARG A 65 -4.85 -19.43 15.36
CA ARG A 65 -3.53 -18.95 14.95
C ARG A 65 -3.61 -17.60 14.24
N LEU A 66 -2.45 -17.01 14.01
CA LEU A 66 -2.33 -15.78 13.24
C LEU A 66 -1.86 -16.07 11.81
N ALA A 67 -2.27 -15.25 10.86
CA ALA A 67 -1.78 -15.26 9.49
C ALA A 67 -1.57 -13.83 9.00
N ARG A 68 -0.49 -13.60 8.24
CA ARG A 68 -0.13 -12.27 7.75
C ARG A 68 -0.87 -11.88 6.48
N GLU A 69 -1.34 -10.65 6.43
CA GLU A 69 -1.84 -9.98 5.24
C GLU A 69 -0.99 -8.72 4.99
N GLY A 70 -0.53 -8.52 3.75
CA GLY A 70 0.16 -7.29 3.37
C GLY A 70 -0.84 -6.20 2.99
N ARG A 71 -0.70 -4.99 3.53
CA ARG A 71 -1.55 -3.84 3.19
C ARG A 71 -0.73 -2.61 2.87
N GLU A 72 -1.10 -1.90 1.81
CA GLU A 72 -0.55 -0.58 1.52
C GLU A 72 -1.22 0.45 2.41
N VAL A 73 -0.41 1.20 3.16
CA VAL A 73 -0.85 2.24 4.09
C VAL A 73 -0.03 3.49 3.85
N GLU A 74 -0.69 4.64 3.91
CA GLU A 74 -0.02 5.94 3.89
C GLU A 74 0.67 6.15 5.25
N ILE A 75 1.97 6.41 5.21
CA ILE A 75 2.78 6.65 6.41
C ILE A 75 3.19 8.12 6.38
N GLU A 76 3.13 8.74 7.54
CA GLU A 76 3.53 10.12 7.78
C GLU A 76 4.91 10.16 8.45
N ASP A 77 5.38 11.35 8.86
CA ASP A 77 6.67 11.50 9.55
C ASP A 77 6.52 11.42 11.10
N GLU A 78 5.40 10.88 11.60
CA GLU A 78 5.10 10.78 13.04
C GLU A 78 4.80 9.33 13.45
N THR A 79 5.76 8.70 14.15
CA THR A 79 5.70 7.27 14.50
C THR A 79 4.45 6.87 15.30
N GLU A 80 3.98 7.72 16.22
CA GLU A 80 2.79 7.41 17.04
C GLU A 80 1.53 7.42 16.17
N ALA A 81 1.39 8.40 15.27
CA ALA A 81 0.31 8.47 14.29
C ALA A 81 0.37 7.30 13.30
N ASP A 82 1.56 6.89 12.86
CA ASP A 82 1.72 5.73 11.98
C ASP A 82 1.29 4.42 12.66
N ILE A 83 1.66 4.24 13.95
CA ILE A 83 1.23 3.07 14.73
C ILE A 83 -0.29 3.06 14.85
N GLU A 84 -0.89 4.21 15.16
CA GLU A 84 -2.34 4.36 15.22
C GLU A 84 -2.99 3.96 13.89
N GLY A 85 -2.52 4.52 12.76
CA GLY A 85 -3.04 4.20 11.43
C GLY A 85 -2.90 2.72 11.04
N VAL A 86 -1.79 2.07 11.39
CA VAL A 86 -1.59 0.63 11.14
C VAL A 86 -2.53 -0.23 12.00
N VAL A 87 -2.76 0.14 13.25
CA VAL A 87 -3.72 -0.58 14.12
C VAL A 87 -5.16 -0.30 13.66
N ASP A 88 -5.43 0.88 13.11
CA ASP A 88 -6.73 1.22 12.52
C ASP A 88 -7.06 0.33 11.31
N GLU A 89 -6.05 0.04 10.48
CA GLU A 89 -6.16 -0.95 9.41
C GLU A 89 -6.42 -2.37 9.91
N LEU A 90 -5.82 -2.74 11.05
CA LEU A 90 -6.10 -4.01 11.71
C LEU A 90 -7.57 -4.08 12.18
N VAL A 91 -8.11 -2.98 12.74
CA VAL A 91 -9.52 -2.89 13.15
C VAL A 91 -10.48 -2.99 11.95
N ARG A 92 -10.10 -2.47 10.78
CA ARG A 92 -10.89 -2.59 9.53
C ARG A 92 -11.07 -4.05 9.10
N GLY A 93 -10.22 -4.95 9.59
CA GLY A 93 -10.30 -6.38 9.31
C GLY A 93 -9.58 -6.79 8.03
N PRO A 94 -9.51 -8.10 7.74
CA PRO A 94 -8.84 -8.64 6.56
C PRO A 94 -9.61 -8.36 5.27
N LEU A 95 -8.91 -8.30 4.14
CA LEU A 95 -9.52 -8.19 2.81
C LEU A 95 -9.81 -9.55 2.18
N GLY A 96 -9.10 -10.60 2.62
CA GLY A 96 -9.24 -11.96 2.12
C GLY A 96 -10.11 -12.87 3.01
N GLU A 97 -9.77 -14.16 3.01
CA GLU A 97 -10.50 -15.22 3.73
C GLU A 97 -10.07 -15.38 5.20
N LEU A 98 -9.20 -14.50 5.71
CA LEU A 98 -8.78 -14.50 7.10
C LEU A 98 -9.91 -13.99 8.01
N GLY A 99 -9.85 -14.33 9.30
CA GLY A 99 -10.82 -13.87 10.28
C GLY A 99 -10.40 -12.54 10.93
N PRO A 100 -11.33 -11.61 11.19
CA PRO A 100 -11.03 -10.42 11.99
C PRO A 100 -10.67 -10.83 13.41
N THR A 101 -9.70 -10.13 14.00
CA THR A 101 -9.20 -10.37 15.37
C THR A 101 -9.74 -9.36 16.37
N LEU A 102 -10.18 -8.20 15.87
CA LEU A 102 -10.72 -7.10 16.67
C LEU A 102 -12.17 -6.81 16.26
N PRO A 103 -13.03 -6.37 17.19
CA PRO A 103 -14.34 -5.84 16.85
C PRO A 103 -14.22 -4.65 15.89
N SER A 104 -15.01 -4.62 14.82
CA SER A 104 -14.93 -3.58 13.77
C SER A 104 -15.31 -2.18 14.26
N ASN A 105 -15.94 -2.07 15.42
CA ASN A 105 -16.26 -0.81 16.09
C ASN A 105 -15.24 -0.41 17.17
N THR A 106 -14.11 -1.12 17.27
CA THR A 106 -13.02 -0.78 18.18
C THR A 106 -12.51 0.62 17.86
N ARG A 107 -12.37 1.45 18.90
CA ARG A 107 -11.74 2.78 18.77
C ARG A 107 -10.37 2.77 19.40
N ILE A 108 -9.42 3.41 18.74
CA ILE A 108 -8.13 3.77 19.33
C ILE A 108 -8.33 5.15 19.97
N LEU A 109 -8.00 5.28 21.25
CA LEU A 109 -8.09 6.51 22.02
C LEU A 109 -6.75 7.27 22.03
N GLY A 110 -5.65 6.56 21.78
CA GLY A 110 -4.35 7.16 21.53
C GLY A 110 -3.20 6.15 21.59
N VAL A 111 -2.06 6.56 21.05
CA VAL A 111 -0.80 5.82 21.08
C VAL A 111 0.26 6.67 21.76
N GLN A 112 1.09 6.05 22.61
CA GLN A 112 2.27 6.69 23.21
C GLN A 112 3.48 5.78 23.13
N LEU A 113 4.61 6.31 22.67
CA LEU A 113 5.88 5.61 22.61
C LEU A 113 6.77 5.99 23.79
N LYS A 114 7.21 4.98 24.55
CA LYS A 114 8.14 5.12 25.69
C LYS A 114 9.36 4.24 25.46
N GLY A 115 10.34 4.76 24.71
CA GLY A 115 11.53 4.01 24.33
C GLY A 115 11.16 2.87 23.38
N ASP A 116 11.27 1.63 23.85
CA ASP A 116 10.93 0.41 23.10
C ASP A 116 9.50 -0.11 23.33
N LEU A 117 8.71 0.62 24.13
CA LEU A 117 7.35 0.26 24.51
C LEU A 117 6.33 1.15 23.82
N ALA A 118 5.40 0.55 23.07
CA ALA A 118 4.18 1.25 22.64
C ALA A 118 3.05 1.01 23.65
N LEU A 119 2.42 2.07 24.13
CA LEU A 119 1.19 2.02 24.91
C LEU A 119 0.05 2.37 23.94
N ILE A 120 -0.91 1.48 23.79
CA ILE A 120 -2.04 1.67 22.86
C ILE A 120 -3.31 1.62 23.68
N ASP A 121 -4.01 2.74 23.73
CA ASP A 121 -5.26 2.89 24.47
C ASP A 121 -6.45 2.65 23.54
N PHE A 122 -7.32 1.74 23.96
CA PHE A 122 -8.51 1.37 23.22
C PHE A 122 -9.78 1.75 24.00
N GLY A 123 -10.85 1.96 23.25
CA GLY A 123 -12.19 2.07 23.80
C GLY A 123 -12.69 0.74 24.41
N PRO A 124 -13.75 0.80 25.23
CA PRO A 124 -14.31 -0.40 25.86
C PRO A 124 -14.87 -1.42 24.86
N GLU A 125 -15.11 -1.01 23.61
CA GLU A 125 -15.60 -1.86 22.53
C GLU A 125 -14.67 -3.04 22.25
N LEU A 126 -13.36 -2.85 22.41
CA LEU A 126 -12.38 -3.94 22.26
C LEU A 126 -12.77 -5.11 23.17
N GLN A 127 -13.05 -4.82 24.44
CA GLN A 127 -13.39 -5.86 25.41
C GLN A 127 -14.81 -6.38 25.25
N GLN A 128 -15.77 -5.49 24.97
CA GLN A 128 -17.18 -5.84 24.89
C GLN A 128 -17.54 -6.64 23.64
N GLY A 129 -16.89 -6.34 22.51
CA GLY A 129 -17.17 -6.96 21.22
C GLY A 129 -16.39 -8.24 20.95
N LEU A 130 -15.35 -8.55 21.73
CA LEU A 130 -14.58 -9.77 21.55
C LEU A 130 -15.43 -11.02 21.83
N PRO A 131 -15.28 -12.10 21.04
CA PRO A 131 -15.85 -13.40 21.38
C PRO A 131 -15.31 -13.91 22.73
N GLU A 132 -16.10 -14.73 23.41
CA GLU A 132 -15.64 -15.46 24.59
C GLU A 132 -14.66 -16.56 24.19
N GLY A 133 -13.72 -16.88 25.09
CA GLY A 133 -12.79 -18.00 24.93
C GLY A 133 -11.33 -17.57 24.83
N SER A 134 -10.44 -18.48 25.26
CA SER A 134 -9.01 -18.22 25.36
C SER A 134 -8.33 -17.96 24.02
N SER A 135 -8.73 -18.69 22.96
CA SER A 135 -8.16 -18.50 21.62
C SER A 135 -8.47 -17.12 21.06
N ALA A 136 -9.73 -16.67 21.16
CA ALA A 136 -10.14 -15.37 20.67
C ALA A 136 -9.37 -14.23 21.37
N GLU A 137 -9.21 -14.32 22.69
CA GLU A 137 -8.44 -13.35 23.46
C GLU A 137 -6.95 -13.36 23.11
N LEU A 138 -6.35 -14.55 23.00
CA LEU A 138 -4.93 -14.70 22.66
C LEU A 138 -4.63 -14.14 21.27
N VAL A 139 -5.43 -14.54 20.28
CA VAL A 139 -5.29 -14.10 18.88
C VAL A 139 -5.53 -12.59 18.76
N ALA A 140 -6.50 -12.02 19.47
CA ALA A 140 -6.72 -10.57 19.48
C ALA A 140 -5.51 -9.80 20.05
N ALA A 141 -4.97 -10.24 21.19
CA ALA A 141 -3.84 -9.57 21.83
C ALA A 141 -2.58 -9.65 20.96
N TYR A 142 -2.21 -10.84 20.49
CA TYR A 142 -1.00 -11.01 19.68
C TYR A 142 -1.16 -10.48 18.25
N SER A 143 -2.37 -10.42 17.71
CA SER A 143 -2.66 -9.69 16.47
C SER A 143 -2.24 -8.22 16.56
N ILE A 144 -2.54 -7.54 17.69
CA ILE A 144 -2.09 -6.17 17.94
C ILE A 144 -0.56 -6.12 18.10
N VAL A 145 -0.01 -6.97 18.97
CA VAL A 145 1.43 -6.93 19.34
C VAL A 145 2.31 -7.23 18.13
N ASP A 146 2.02 -8.29 17.38
CA ASP A 146 2.82 -8.74 16.24
C ASP A 146 2.69 -7.77 15.08
N THR A 147 1.49 -7.21 14.83
CA THR A 147 1.29 -6.16 13.83
C THR A 147 2.13 -4.93 14.14
N VAL A 148 2.12 -4.43 15.38
CA VAL A 148 2.91 -3.24 15.73
C VAL A 148 4.40 -3.53 15.64
N THR A 149 4.88 -4.60 16.27
CA THR A 149 6.32 -4.88 16.36
C THR A 149 6.94 -5.31 15.02
N ALA A 150 6.16 -5.93 14.12
CA ALA A 150 6.64 -6.29 12.78
C ALA A 150 6.83 -5.07 11.85
N ASN A 151 6.08 -3.98 12.08
CA ASN A 151 6.10 -2.79 11.21
C ASN A 151 6.93 -1.63 11.79
N PHE A 152 7.17 -1.64 13.11
CA PHE A 152 7.92 -0.61 13.82
C PHE A 152 9.08 -1.25 14.60
N PRO A 153 10.26 -1.47 13.96
CA PRO A 153 11.37 -2.20 14.56
C PRO A 153 11.92 -1.60 15.86
N GLN A 154 11.66 -0.33 16.14
CA GLN A 154 11.98 0.33 17.40
C GLN A 154 11.11 -0.15 18.58
N VAL A 155 9.89 -0.64 18.29
CA VAL A 155 8.97 -1.19 19.29
C VAL A 155 9.29 -2.66 19.52
N LYS A 156 9.55 -3.04 20.78
CA LYS A 156 9.85 -4.42 21.20
C LYS A 156 8.74 -5.07 22.00
N LYS A 157 7.81 -4.26 22.50
CA LYS A 157 6.68 -4.70 23.33
C LYS A 157 5.55 -3.69 23.24
N VAL A 158 4.33 -4.18 23.46
CA VAL A 158 3.11 -3.38 23.44
C VAL A 158 2.38 -3.56 24.76
N GLN A 159 1.99 -2.45 25.38
CA GLN A 159 1.03 -2.44 26.48
C GLN A 159 -0.33 -2.06 25.92
N ILE A 160 -1.28 -2.99 26.02
CA ILE A 160 -2.69 -2.76 25.67
C ILE A 160 -3.34 -2.08 26.87
N LEU A 161 -4.04 -0.98 26.63
CA LEU A 161 -4.85 -0.28 27.62
C LEU A 161 -6.31 -0.23 27.14
N VAL A 162 -7.24 -0.21 28.09
CA VAL A 162 -8.65 0.04 27.83
C VAL A 162 -9.10 1.18 28.72
N ASN A 163 -9.52 2.30 28.11
CA ASN A 163 -9.84 3.56 28.80
C ASN A 163 -8.70 4.03 29.73
N GLY A 164 -7.47 3.98 29.24
CA GLY A 164 -6.28 4.48 29.93
C GLY A 164 -5.74 3.56 31.03
N VAL A 165 -6.34 2.37 31.23
CA VAL A 165 -5.95 1.42 32.27
C VAL A 165 -5.50 0.10 31.64
N ALA A 166 -4.42 -0.50 32.14
CA ALA A 166 -4.04 -1.85 31.76
C ALA A 166 -5.02 -2.84 32.43
N PRO A 167 -5.90 -3.51 31.66
CA PRO A 167 -6.84 -4.46 32.24
C PRO A 167 -6.09 -5.71 32.73
N GLU A 168 -6.71 -6.48 33.62
CA GLU A 168 -6.16 -7.79 33.98
C GLU A 168 -6.18 -8.73 32.78
N THR A 169 -7.31 -8.76 32.06
CA THR A 169 -7.57 -9.58 30.87
C THR A 169 -8.63 -8.87 30.02
N LEU A 170 -8.79 -9.25 28.75
CA LEU A 170 -9.96 -8.85 27.95
C LEU A 170 -11.15 -9.76 28.27
N LYS A 171 -10.95 -11.08 28.33
CA LYS A 171 -12.01 -12.09 28.50
C LYS A 171 -11.73 -13.15 29.56
N GLY A 172 -10.63 -13.04 30.30
CA GLY A 172 -10.35 -13.87 31.48
C GLY A 172 -9.23 -14.89 31.32
N HIS A 173 -8.47 -14.86 30.22
CA HIS A 173 -7.50 -15.91 29.90
C HIS A 173 -6.05 -15.42 29.76
N LEU A 174 -5.81 -14.18 29.33
CA LEU A 174 -4.47 -13.64 29.12
C LEU A 174 -4.19 -12.45 30.04
N ASP A 175 -3.12 -12.53 30.84
CA ASP A 175 -2.70 -11.42 31.72
C ASP A 175 -2.14 -10.25 30.89
N LEU A 176 -2.81 -9.10 30.96
CA LEU A 176 -2.46 -7.87 30.24
C LEU A 176 -1.93 -6.76 31.16
N ARG A 177 -1.66 -7.04 32.44
CA ARG A 177 -1.13 -6.04 33.38
C ARG A 177 0.31 -5.64 33.08
N SER A 178 1.01 -6.45 32.29
CA SER A 178 2.37 -6.20 31.84
C SER A 178 2.43 -6.13 30.31
N PRO A 179 3.39 -5.37 29.74
CA PRO A 179 3.55 -5.33 28.29
C PRO A 179 3.87 -6.70 27.70
N LEU A 180 3.31 -6.97 26.52
CA LEU A 180 3.55 -8.19 25.76
C LEU A 180 4.66 -7.98 24.73
N ALA A 181 5.57 -8.93 24.64
CA ALA A 181 6.52 -9.07 23.55
C ALA A 181 5.88 -9.88 22.40
N PRO A 182 6.35 -9.76 21.15
CA PRO A 182 5.77 -10.52 20.04
C PRO A 182 5.96 -12.02 20.21
N ASP A 183 4.99 -12.79 19.70
CA ASP A 183 5.04 -14.26 19.67
C ASP A 183 4.68 -14.78 18.27
N LEU A 184 5.65 -14.67 17.37
CA LEU A 184 5.53 -15.15 15.99
C LEU A 184 5.42 -16.69 15.88
N SER A 185 5.51 -17.44 17.00
CA SER A 185 5.21 -18.88 16.97
C SER A 185 3.71 -19.16 16.74
N LEU A 186 2.86 -18.17 17.03
CA LEU A 186 1.42 -18.21 16.76
C LEU A 186 1.11 -18.07 15.26
N GLU A 187 2.03 -17.52 14.47
CA GLU A 187 1.85 -17.37 13.03
C GLU A 187 1.82 -18.74 12.33
N GLN A 188 0.77 -19.00 11.56
CA GLN A 188 0.68 -20.16 10.69
C GLN A 188 1.77 -20.07 9.61
N PRO A 189 2.54 -21.14 9.37
CA PRO A 189 3.49 -21.17 8.26
C PRO A 189 2.73 -20.82 6.99
N ALA A 190 3.25 -19.84 6.23
CA ALA A 190 2.63 -19.40 4.99
C ALA A 190 2.25 -20.64 4.15
N ALA A 191 0.96 -20.82 3.90
CA ALA A 191 0.49 -21.89 3.04
C ALA A 191 1.20 -21.73 1.68
N GLU A 192 1.97 -22.74 1.30
CA GLU A 192 2.66 -22.82 0.02
C GLU A 192 1.61 -22.81 -1.11
N GLY A 193 1.22 -21.62 -1.61
CA GLY A 193 0.16 -21.51 -2.61
C GLY A 193 -0.49 -20.15 -2.89
N ALA A 194 -0.19 -19.06 -2.17
CA ALA A 194 -0.72 -17.74 -2.56
C ALA A 194 0.13 -17.11 -3.70
N PRO A 195 -0.49 -16.58 -4.77
CA PRO A 195 0.22 -16.22 -6.00
C PRO A 195 1.10 -14.99 -5.79
N VAL A 196 2.42 -15.22 -5.83
CA VAL A 196 3.41 -14.18 -6.07
C VAL A 196 3.31 -13.74 -7.53
N GLY A 197 3.05 -12.44 -7.75
CA GLY A 197 3.42 -11.75 -8.98
C GLY A 197 2.50 -11.97 -10.17
N VAL A 198 1.70 -10.94 -10.49
CA VAL A 198 1.25 -10.72 -11.87
C VAL A 198 2.48 -10.35 -12.69
N GLU A 199 3.12 -11.34 -13.32
CA GLU A 199 4.01 -11.10 -14.46
C GLU A 199 3.17 -10.81 -15.71
N PRO A 200 3.56 -9.83 -16.56
CA PRO A 200 2.81 -9.50 -17.75
C PRO A 200 3.02 -10.59 -18.80
N GLN A 201 1.94 -11.28 -19.19
CA GLN A 201 2.00 -12.23 -20.30
C GLN A 201 2.30 -11.49 -21.60
N GLY A 202 3.55 -11.65 -22.05
CA GLY A 202 3.98 -11.33 -23.40
C GLY A 202 3.27 -12.22 -24.42
N GLU A 203 2.49 -11.56 -25.26
CA GLU A 203 2.16 -11.88 -26.65
C GLU A 203 2.89 -13.09 -27.26
N LYS A 204 2.13 -14.14 -27.61
CA LYS A 204 2.51 -15.08 -28.68
C LYS A 204 1.37 -15.31 -29.66
N ALA A 205 1.45 -14.53 -30.73
CA ALA A 205 1.30 -14.91 -32.14
C ALA A 205 0.41 -16.12 -32.48
N ASN A 206 -0.75 -15.76 -33.02
CA ASN A 206 -1.53 -16.47 -34.04
C ASN A 206 -0.68 -17.11 -35.16
N LYS A 207 -0.86 -18.41 -35.41
CA LYS A 207 -0.80 -19.01 -36.76
C LYS A 207 -1.86 -20.11 -36.88
N GLY A 208 -2.78 -19.92 -37.82
CA GLY A 208 -3.96 -20.76 -38.03
C GLY A 208 -3.73 -22.08 -38.77
N GLY A 209 -4.82 -22.82 -38.95
CA GLY A 209 -4.89 -24.05 -39.75
C GLY A 209 -6.23 -24.80 -39.64
N MET A 210 -7.22 -24.29 -40.36
CA MET A 210 -8.49 -24.83 -40.93
C MET A 210 -9.09 -26.23 -40.53
N PRO A 211 -10.44 -26.40 -40.61
CA PRO A 211 -11.19 -27.54 -40.07
C PRO A 211 -11.48 -28.67 -41.09
N GLY A 212 -11.62 -29.90 -40.59
CA GLY A 212 -12.04 -31.09 -41.34
C GLY A 212 -13.42 -31.60 -40.89
N LYS A 213 -14.34 -31.73 -41.87
CA LYS A 213 -15.74 -32.16 -41.78
C LYS A 213 -15.93 -33.67 -41.50
N ALA A 214 -17.00 -33.97 -40.76
CA ALA A 214 -18.10 -34.95 -40.96
C ALA A 214 -17.84 -36.44 -41.31
N ALA A 215 -18.50 -37.34 -40.54
CA ALA A 215 -19.44 -38.42 -40.98
C ALA A 215 -19.67 -39.40 -39.80
N LYS A 216 -20.86 -39.41 -39.15
CA LYS A 216 -22.02 -40.30 -39.38
C LYS A 216 -21.72 -41.81 -39.39
N GLY A 217 -22.20 -42.52 -38.36
CA GLY A 217 -22.20 -43.98 -38.28
C GLY A 217 -23.16 -44.48 -37.19
N GLU A 218 -24.33 -44.90 -37.63
CA GLU A 218 -25.48 -45.42 -36.89
C GLU A 218 -25.33 -46.93 -36.64
N LYS A 219 -25.72 -47.43 -35.44
CA LYS A 219 -26.65 -48.57 -35.20
C LYS A 219 -26.35 -49.42 -33.94
N ALA A 220 -27.45 -49.59 -33.19
CA ALA A 220 -27.99 -50.83 -32.59
C ALA A 220 -27.15 -51.66 -31.60
N ALA A 221 -27.66 -51.84 -30.38
CA ALA A 221 -28.46 -53.01 -30.01
C ALA A 221 -28.74 -53.07 -28.48
N LYS A 222 -30.02 -53.11 -28.13
CA LYS A 222 -30.60 -53.70 -26.90
C LYS A 222 -30.81 -55.22 -27.16
N PRO A 223 -31.35 -56.05 -26.23
CA PRO A 223 -31.43 -55.99 -24.75
C PRO A 223 -31.16 -57.36 -24.06
N GLY A 224 -31.25 -57.40 -22.72
CA GLY A 224 -31.50 -58.61 -21.90
C GLY A 224 -30.66 -58.59 -20.63
N LYS A 225 -31.19 -58.75 -19.41
CA LYS A 225 -32.47 -59.26 -18.94
C LYS A 225 -32.71 -58.67 -17.54
#